data_AF-A0A125K8U1-F1
#
_entry.id   AF-A0A125K8U1-F1
#
_cell.length_a   1.000
_cell.length_b   1.000
_cell.length_c   1.000
_cell.angle_alpha   90.00
_cell.angle_beta   90.00
_cell.angle_gamma   90.00
#
_symmetry.space_group_name_H-M   'P 1'
#
loop_
_entity.id
_entity.type
_entity.pdbx_description
1 polymer ?
#
loop_
_entity_poly.entity_id
_entity_poly.type
_entity_poly.pdbx_seq_one_letter_code
_entity_poly.pdbx_strand_id
1 'polypeptide(L)' 'MVMKYPIRKGDKLQHGGEVTSGSPWTEFLSKPLARKGDDAICDLHGPAVIDEGADHFADRDNKPFALE' A
#
# COMPACT_ATOMS: atom_id res chain seq x y z
N MET A 1 -4.87 -21.30 3.14
CA MET A 1 -4.85 -20.00 2.43
C MET A 1 -4.80 -18.92 3.50
N VAL A 2 -3.71 -18.16 3.57
CA VAL A 2 -3.64 -17.01 4.48
C VAL A 2 -4.48 -15.91 3.85
N MET A 3 -5.43 -15.37 4.62
CA MET A 3 -6.23 -14.22 4.18
C MET A 3 -5.30 -13.02 4.14
N LYS A 4 -5.22 -12.36 2.98
CA LYS A 4 -4.50 -11.11 2.83
C LYS A 4 -5.47 -9.94 2.75
N TYR A 5 -5.11 -8.82 3.36
CA TYR A 5 -5.96 -7.62 3.40
C TYR A 5 -5.33 -6.50 2.56
N PRO A 6 -6.14 -5.71 1.85
CA PRO A 6 -5.62 -4.60 1.09
C PRO A 6 -5.07 -3.51 2.03
N ILE A 7 -3.83 -3.10 1.77
CA ILE A 7 -3.18 -2.00 2.47
C ILE A 7 -3.69 -0.69 1.89
N ARG A 8 -3.89 0.32 2.74
CA ARG A 8 -4.37 1.65 2.35
C ARG A 8 -3.42 2.75 2.80
N LYS A 9 -3.58 3.92 2.19
CA LYS A 9 -3.00 5.15 2.72
C LYS A 9 -3.37 5.34 4.19
N GLY A 10 -2.36 5.59 5.02
CA GLY A 10 -2.46 5.78 6.47
C GLY A 10 -2.48 4.50 7.29
N ASP A 11 -2.41 3.32 6.68
CA ASP A 11 -2.19 2.07 7.43
C ASP A 11 -0.75 2.04 7.97
N LYS A 12 -0.58 1.45 9.16
CA LYS A 12 0.71 1.47 9.89
C LYS A 12 1.64 0.36 9.42
N LEU A 13 2.93 0.64 9.41
CA LEU A 13 3.96 -0.36 9.15
C LEU A 13 4.25 -1.16 10.43
N GLN A 14 4.69 -2.41 10.26
CA GLN A 14 4.94 -3.34 11.38
C GLN A 14 5.92 -2.82 12.44
N HIS A 15 6.87 -1.97 12.03
CA HIS A 15 7.94 -1.45 12.89
C HIS A 15 7.85 0.07 13.11
N GLY A 16 6.65 0.66 12.95
CA GLY A 16 6.45 2.10 13.03
C GLY A 16 6.52 2.80 11.68
N GLY A 17 5.85 3.95 11.58
CA GLY A 17 5.59 4.64 10.33
C GLY A 17 4.24 4.30 9.69
N GLU A 18 4.03 4.75 8.46
CA GLU A 18 2.77 4.59 7.74
C GLU A 18 2.91 4.68 6.22
N VAL A 19 1.91 4.18 5.51
CA VAL A 19 1.76 4.37 4.06
C VAL A 19 1.27 5.80 3.79
N THR A 20 1.94 6.53 2.91
CA THR A 20 1.68 7.97 2.69
C THR A 20 1.00 8.29 1.36
N SER A 21 1.06 7.38 0.37
CA SER A 21 0.33 7.52 -0.90
C SER A 21 -0.49 6.27 -1.25
N GLY A 22 -1.27 6.37 -2.32
CA GLY A 22 -2.15 5.30 -2.78
C GLY A 22 -2.72 5.62 -4.17
N SER A 23 -3.62 4.77 -4.64
CA SER A 23 -4.34 4.94 -5.90
C SER A 23 -5.08 6.28 -5.98
N PRO A 24 -5.01 6.99 -7.11
CA PRO A 24 -5.85 8.15 -7.36
C PRO A 24 -7.27 7.79 -7.82
N TRP A 25 -7.59 6.51 -8.02
CA TRP A 25 -8.90 6.06 -8.54
C TRP A 25 -9.64 5.08 -7.66
N THR A 26 -8.91 4.27 -6.88
CA THR A 26 -9.46 3.09 -6.22
C THR A 26 -9.32 3.22 -4.70
N GLU A 27 -10.47 3.21 -4.02
CA GLU A 27 -10.55 3.33 -2.57
C GLU A 27 -11.20 2.09 -1.94
N PHE A 28 -10.79 1.78 -0.70
CA PHE A 28 -11.45 0.80 0.14
C PHE A 28 -11.64 1.37 1.54
N LEU A 29 -12.88 1.32 2.05
CA LEU A 29 -13.27 1.97 3.30
C LEU A 29 -12.89 3.47 3.31
N SER A 30 -13.18 4.16 2.20
CA SER A 30 -12.93 5.59 1.99
C SER A 30 -11.46 6.02 2.11
N LYS A 31 -10.53 5.10 1.86
CA LYS A 31 -9.10 5.37 1.80
C LYS A 31 -8.51 4.84 0.50
N PRO A 32 -7.60 5.59 -0.16
CA PRO A 32 -6.85 5.10 -1.30
C PRO A 32 -6.16 3.76 -1.01
N LEU A 33 -6.33 2.79 -1.91
CA LEU A 33 -5.58 1.54 -1.84
C LEU A 33 -4.10 1.77 -2.19
N ALA A 34 -3.21 1.21 -1.38
CA ALA A 34 -1.78 1.25 -1.62
C ALA A 34 -1.38 0.26 -2.72
N ARG A 35 -0.35 0.60 -3.49
CA ARG A 35 0.16 -0.19 -4.61
C ARG A 35 1.67 -0.32 -4.52
N LYS A 36 2.23 -1.29 -5.24
CA LYS A 36 3.68 -1.35 -5.47
C LYS A 36 4.14 -0.02 -6.09
N GLY A 37 5.15 0.59 -5.49
CA GLY A 37 5.70 1.88 -5.87
C GLY A 37 5.05 3.09 -5.20
N ASP A 38 4.02 2.92 -4.36
CA ASP A 38 3.49 4.01 -3.54
C ASP A 38 4.42 4.28 -2.35
N ASP A 39 4.43 5.55 -1.90
CA ASP A 39 5.30 6.04 -0.84
C ASP A 39 4.82 5.60 0.54
N ALA A 40 5.80 5.39 1.42
CA ALA A 40 5.60 5.20 2.86
C ALA A 40 6.67 5.98 3.63
N ILE A 41 6.48 6.08 4.94
CA ILE A 41 7.50 6.60 5.86
C ILE A 41 7.73 5.58 6.96
N CYS A 42 8.99 5.28 7.27
CA CYS A 42 9.40 4.51 8.43
C CYS A 42 9.90 5.48 9.51
N ASP A 43 9.44 5.32 10.75
CA ASP A 43 9.84 6.20 11.85
C ASP A 43 11.36 6.14 12.14
N LEU A 44 12.02 5.04 11.80
CA LEU A 44 13.45 4.82 12.03
C LEU A 44 14.33 5.25 10.85
N HIS A 45 13.88 5.03 9.61
CA HIS A 45 14.70 5.16 8.40
C HIS A 45 14.26 6.28 7.46
N GLY A 46 13.12 6.92 7.74
CA GLY A 46 12.57 7.99 6.91
C GLY A 46 11.82 7.47 5.67
N PRO A 47 11.88 8.18 4.53
CA PRO A 47 11.14 7.82 3.32
C PRO A 47 11.41 6.40 2.84
N ALA A 48 10.35 5.70 2.45
CA ALA A 48 10.38 4.34 1.92
C ALA A 48 9.37 4.19 0.78
N VAL A 49 9.44 3.07 0.06
CA VAL A 49 8.54 2.74 -1.04
C VAL A 49 8.03 1.32 -0.83
N ILE A 50 6.75 1.08 -1.14
CA ILE A 50 6.18 -0.27 -1.12
C ILE A 50 6.75 -1.07 -2.31
N ASP A 51 7.51 -2.13 -2.04
CA ASP A 51 8.15 -2.93 -3.09
C ASP A 51 7.37 -4.20 -3.45
N GLU A 52 6.28 -4.52 -2.76
CA GLU A 52 5.48 -5.72 -3.02
C GLU A 52 4.05 -5.38 -3.45
N GLY A 53 3.42 -6.30 -4.17
CA GLY A 53 2.02 -6.22 -4.55
C GLY A 53 1.51 -7.54 -5.15
N ALA A 54 0.20 -7.65 -5.37
CA ALA A 54 -0.44 -8.88 -5.79
C ALA A 54 -0.40 -9.09 -7.31
N ASP A 55 0.15 -10.22 -7.75
CA ASP A 55 0.38 -10.55 -9.17
C ASP A 55 -0.87 -10.47 -10.07
N HIS A 56 -2.05 -10.71 -9.50
CA HIS A 56 -3.32 -10.77 -10.24
C HIS A 56 -4.30 -9.64 -9.93
N PHE A 57 -3.91 -8.69 -9.07
CA PHE A 57 -4.77 -7.58 -8.68
C PHE A 57 -4.01 -6.27 -8.83
N ALA A 58 -4.26 -5.58 -9.93
CA ALA A 58 -3.65 -4.30 -10.25
C ALA A 58 -4.71 -3.20 -10.37
N ASP A 59 -4.27 -1.98 -10.12
CA ASP A 59 -5.04 -0.77 -10.35
C ASP A 59 -5.11 -0.42 -11.85
N ARG A 60 -5.83 0.65 -12.19
CA ARG A 60 -6.06 1.10 -13.58
C ARG A 60 -4.78 1.38 -14.38
N ASP A 61 -3.69 1.70 -13.71
CA ASP A 61 -2.37 1.94 -14.29
C ASP A 61 -1.47 0.69 -14.29
N ASN A 62 -2.05 -0.50 -14.11
CA ASN A 62 -1.37 -1.80 -14.02
C ASN A 62 -0.37 -1.90 -12.85
N LYS A 63 -0.42 -0.99 -11.87
CA LYS A 63 0.36 -1.15 -10.63
C LYS A 63 -0.32 -2.17 -9.70
N PRO A 64 0.36 -3.24 -9.27
CA PRO A 64 -0.19 -4.21 -8.34
C PRO A 64 -0.61 -3.58 -7.00
N PHE A 65 -1.77 -3.93 -6.47
CA PHE A 65 -2.19 -3.53 -5.12
C PHE A 65 -1.34 -4.22 -4.05
N ALA A 66 -1.00 -3.48 -3.01
CA ALA A 66 -0.26 -3.98 -1.85
C ALA A 66 -1.21 -4.70 -0.89
N LEU A 67 -0.79 -5.86 -0.40
CA LEU A 67 -1.57 -6.69 0.52
C LEU A 67 -0.71 -7.09 1.72
N GLU A 68 -1.30 -7.03 2.92
CA GLU A 68 -0.71 -7.57 4.16
C GLU A 68 -0.84 -9.10 4.20
#